data_AF-M1E190-F1
#
_entry.id   AF-M1E190-F1
#
_cell.length_a   1.000
_cell.length_b   1.000
_cell.length_c   1.000
_cell.angle_alpha   90.00
_cell.angle_beta   90.00
_cell.angle_gamma   90.00
#
_symmetry.space_group_name_H-M   'P 1'
#
loop_
_entity.id
_entity.type
_entity.pdbx_description
1 polymer ?
#
loop_
_entity_poly.entity_id
_entity_poly.type
_entity_poly.pdbx_seq_one_letter_code
_entity_poly.pdbx_strand_id
1 'polypeptide(L)'
;MNELWNKWRGYLHATYVKNKPIVHALKNIPKGVKKKECEWLVKEHFRSESFQGRKDGNPPNLATIFFETRKKDNMLVEPEAIEKHAQIEEILKVEPSLPSTEIVEKCCGPQTRSHVFAFGGGVKAKDMRGGTSSKNELLSQLRSTQEENKSLNEKNKSLNDRLSTLEDKMKEIRKMQEFFVAHQSHNLHMKSPVSTE
;
A
#
# COMPACT_ATOMS: atom_id res chain seq x y z
N MET A 1 19.97 31.30 -7.62
CA MET A 1 20.33 29.87 -7.80
C MET A 1 19.19 29.04 -8.41
N ASN A 2 17.91 29.34 -8.13
CA ASN A 2 16.76 28.51 -8.53
C ASN A 2 16.42 28.49 -10.03
N GLU A 3 16.62 29.58 -10.78
CA GLU A 3 16.24 29.62 -12.20
C GLU A 3 17.18 28.82 -13.10
N LEU A 4 18.49 28.92 -12.86
CA LEU A 4 19.51 28.20 -13.63
C LEU A 4 19.34 26.68 -13.42
N TRP A 5 19.08 26.29 -12.17
CA TRP A 5 18.77 24.93 -11.74
C TRP A 5 17.54 24.35 -12.45
N ASN A 6 16.40 25.05 -12.39
CA ASN A 6 15.15 24.55 -12.98
C ASN A 6 15.21 24.46 -14.51
N LYS A 7 15.95 25.37 -15.17
CA LYS A 7 16.06 25.39 -16.65
C LYS A 7 17.07 24.37 -17.19
N TRP A 8 18.22 24.19 -16.52
CA TRP A 8 19.36 23.49 -17.11
C TRP A 8 19.63 22.10 -16.55
N ARG A 9 19.14 21.76 -15.34
CA ARG A 9 19.45 20.48 -14.68
C ARG A 9 19.12 19.26 -15.55
N GLY A 10 17.91 19.21 -16.10
CA GLY A 10 17.47 18.09 -16.93
C GLY A 10 18.27 17.95 -18.22
N TYR A 11 18.49 19.08 -18.90
CA TYR A 11 19.26 19.14 -20.15
C TYR A 11 20.72 18.73 -19.94
N LEU A 12 21.36 19.24 -18.89
CA LEU A 12 22.75 18.92 -18.55
C LEU A 12 22.93 17.44 -18.23
N HIS A 13 22.02 16.89 -17.42
CA HIS A 13 22.06 15.48 -17.06
C HIS A 13 21.91 14.57 -18.29
N ALA A 14 20.89 14.81 -19.11
CA ALA A 14 20.60 13.98 -20.29
C ALA A 14 21.70 14.09 -21.36
N THR A 15 22.22 15.29 -21.59
CA THR A 15 23.12 15.55 -22.73
C THR A 15 24.57 15.22 -22.42
N TYR A 16 25.04 15.51 -21.20
CA TYR A 16 26.47 15.50 -20.90
C TYR A 16 26.90 14.51 -19.82
N VAL A 17 25.98 14.05 -18.97
CA VAL A 17 26.31 13.25 -17.78
C VAL A 17 25.84 11.81 -17.91
N LYS A 18 24.63 11.58 -18.42
CA LYS A 18 24.06 10.24 -18.57
C LYS A 18 24.94 9.38 -19.50
N ASN A 19 25.43 8.27 -18.98
CA ASN A 19 26.25 7.28 -19.68
C ASN A 19 27.55 7.82 -20.30
N LYS A 20 28.06 8.97 -19.81
CA LYS A 20 29.28 9.61 -20.33
C LYS A 20 30.31 9.83 -19.22
N PRO A 21 31.61 9.79 -19.54
CA PRO A 21 32.66 10.07 -18.57
C PRO A 21 32.61 11.54 -18.13
N ILE A 22 32.93 11.82 -16.87
CA ILE A 22 32.86 13.20 -16.32
C ILE A 22 33.71 14.21 -17.07
N VAL A 23 34.85 13.77 -17.60
CA VAL A 23 35.72 14.62 -18.41
C VAL A 23 34.95 15.20 -19.61
N HIS A 24 33.97 14.47 -20.15
CA HIS A 24 33.09 14.94 -21.21
C HIS A 24 32.12 16.03 -20.72
N ALA A 25 31.55 15.89 -19.52
CA ALA A 25 30.65 16.89 -18.95
C ALA A 25 31.37 18.19 -18.58
N LEU A 26 32.60 18.10 -18.08
CA LEU A 26 33.41 19.27 -17.72
C LEU A 26 33.93 20.03 -18.94
N LYS A 27 34.08 19.37 -20.09
CA LYS A 27 34.50 19.98 -21.36
C LYS A 27 33.37 20.70 -22.09
N ASN A 28 32.11 20.33 -21.86
CA ASN A 28 30.95 20.81 -22.61
C ASN A 28 30.03 21.69 -21.75
N ILE A 29 30.50 22.89 -21.41
CA ILE A 29 29.74 23.86 -20.62
C ILE A 29 28.76 24.62 -21.54
N PRO A 30 27.44 24.61 -21.28
CA PRO A 30 26.48 25.34 -22.08
C PRO A 30 26.75 26.85 -22.09
N LYS A 31 26.57 27.50 -23.23
CA LYS A 31 26.66 28.96 -23.36
C LYS A 31 25.62 29.60 -22.44
N GLY A 32 26.07 30.40 -21.46
CA GLY A 32 25.21 31.05 -20.47
C GLY A 32 25.23 30.44 -19.06
N VAL A 33 25.94 29.32 -18.86
CA VAL A 33 26.20 28.74 -17.53
C VAL A 33 27.60 29.10 -17.07
N LYS A 34 27.75 29.60 -15.83
CA LYS A 34 29.08 29.88 -15.29
C LYS A 34 29.85 28.58 -15.09
N LYS A 35 31.12 28.56 -15.48
CA LYS A 35 32.00 27.39 -15.36
C LYS A 35 32.02 26.80 -13.95
N LYS A 36 32.18 27.64 -12.91
CA LYS A 36 32.18 27.19 -11.50
C LYS A 36 30.87 26.53 -11.09
N GLU A 37 29.73 27.05 -11.53
CA GLU A 37 28.41 26.50 -11.23
C GLU A 37 28.20 25.14 -11.94
N CYS A 38 28.66 25.00 -13.19
CA CYS A 38 28.62 23.74 -13.93
C CYS A 38 29.55 22.68 -13.33
N GLU A 39 30.77 23.06 -12.95
CA GLU A 39 31.74 22.16 -12.33
C GLU A 39 31.24 21.63 -10.99
N TRP A 40 30.68 22.51 -10.15
CA TRP A 40 30.05 22.09 -8.90
C TRP A 40 28.88 21.13 -9.16
N LEU A 41 28.02 21.41 -10.14
CA LEU A 41 26.89 20.53 -10.48
C LEU A 41 27.35 19.13 -10.91
N VAL A 42 28.40 19.05 -11.70
CA VAL A 42 28.94 17.79 -12.24
C VAL A 42 29.72 17.01 -11.19
N LYS A 43 30.52 17.69 -10.35
CA LYS A 43 31.39 17.05 -9.36
C LYS A 43 30.72 16.77 -8.03
N GLU A 44 29.76 17.60 -7.62
CA GLU A 44 29.11 17.52 -6.32
C GLU A 44 27.72 16.90 -6.43
N HIS A 45 26.87 17.41 -7.33
CA HIS A 45 25.46 17.01 -7.39
C HIS A 45 25.21 15.71 -8.15
N PHE A 46 25.67 15.58 -9.40
CA PHE A 46 25.46 14.35 -10.19
C PHE A 46 26.31 13.16 -9.73
N ARG A 47 27.27 13.43 -8.83
CA ARG A 47 28.16 12.44 -8.22
C ARG A 47 27.79 12.12 -6.79
N SER A 48 26.82 12.82 -6.19
CA SER A 48 26.38 12.50 -4.84
C SER A 48 25.89 11.05 -4.77
N GLU A 49 26.14 10.39 -3.65
CA GLU A 49 25.63 9.05 -3.37
C GLU A 49 24.10 8.97 -3.48
N SER A 50 23.38 10.08 -3.23
CA SER A 50 21.93 10.16 -3.42
C SER A 50 21.50 10.17 -4.90
N PHE A 51 22.34 10.69 -5.80
CA PHE A 51 22.10 10.68 -7.24
C PHE A 51 22.57 9.37 -7.88
N GLN A 52 23.72 8.84 -7.43
CA GLN A 52 24.31 7.58 -7.90
C GLN A 52 23.67 6.34 -7.28
N GLY A 53 23.18 6.39 -6.05
CA GLY A 53 22.53 5.27 -5.35
C GLY A 53 21.21 4.80 -5.98
N ARG A 54 20.66 5.55 -6.95
CA ARG A 54 19.60 5.01 -7.84
C ARG A 54 20.13 4.02 -8.88
N LYS A 55 21.45 3.96 -9.08
CA LYS A 55 22.17 3.15 -10.08
C LYS A 55 22.70 1.84 -9.48
N ASP A 56 23.04 1.84 -8.19
CA ASP A 56 23.78 0.74 -7.55
C ASP A 56 22.90 -0.25 -6.75
N GLY A 57 21.57 -0.15 -6.91
CA GLY A 57 20.61 -1.14 -6.41
C GLY A 57 20.23 -1.03 -4.94
N ASN A 58 20.96 -0.26 -4.13
CA ASN A 58 20.55 0.10 -2.76
C ASN A 58 20.12 1.57 -2.69
N PRO A 59 18.81 1.87 -2.75
CA PRO A 59 18.34 3.23 -2.60
C PRO A 59 18.72 3.75 -1.19
N PRO A 60 19.21 5.00 -1.07
CA PRO A 60 19.44 5.62 0.23
C PRO A 60 18.16 5.58 1.07
N ASN A 61 18.30 5.48 2.40
CA ASN A 61 17.14 5.51 3.28
C ASN A 61 16.40 6.86 3.20
N LEU A 62 15.14 6.88 3.67
CA LEU A 62 14.29 8.05 3.56
C LEU A 62 14.84 9.29 4.30
N ALA A 63 15.46 9.11 5.47
CA ALA A 63 16.06 10.20 6.24
C ALA A 63 17.22 10.84 5.46
N THR A 64 18.09 10.02 4.86
CA THR A 64 19.18 10.49 4.01
C THR A 64 18.65 11.25 2.79
N ILE A 65 17.59 10.75 2.12
CA ILE A 65 16.96 11.46 1.01
C ILE A 65 16.39 12.81 1.47
N PHE A 66 15.71 12.83 2.62
CA PHE A 66 15.12 14.04 3.18
C PHE A 66 16.20 15.09 3.51
N PHE A 67 17.25 14.68 4.22
CA PHE A 67 18.39 15.53 4.58
C PHE A 67 19.05 16.14 3.35
N GLU A 68 19.42 15.30 2.38
CA GLU A 68 20.11 15.74 1.17
C GLU A 68 19.28 16.68 0.29
N THR A 69 17.96 16.55 0.31
CA THR A 69 17.08 17.42 -0.48
C THR A 69 16.78 18.77 0.18
N ARG A 70 17.03 18.90 1.49
CA ARG A 70 16.71 20.11 2.28
C ARG A 70 17.93 20.77 2.92
N LYS A 71 19.12 20.15 2.86
CA LYS A 71 20.35 20.74 3.39
C LYS A 71 20.74 22.01 2.63
N LYS A 72 21.23 22.99 3.39
CA LYS A 72 21.87 24.21 2.91
C LYS A 72 23.21 24.31 3.61
N ASP A 73 24.29 24.41 2.85
CA ASP A 73 25.66 24.42 3.39
C ASP A 73 25.93 23.21 4.32
N ASN A 74 25.44 22.03 3.93
CA ASN A 74 25.49 20.76 4.68
C ASN A 74 24.71 20.72 6.00
N MET A 75 23.85 21.71 6.29
CA MET A 75 23.02 21.75 7.49
C MET A 75 21.54 21.95 7.14
N LEU A 76 20.63 21.42 7.96
CA LEU A 76 19.21 21.79 7.89
C LEU A 76 19.02 23.13 8.59
N VAL A 77 18.48 24.12 7.86
CA VAL A 77 18.34 25.50 8.36
C VAL A 77 16.88 25.83 8.68
N GLU A 78 15.93 25.15 8.04
CA GLU A 78 14.50 25.36 8.26
C GLU A 78 14.03 24.55 9.49
N PRO A 79 13.44 25.19 10.52
CA PRO A 79 12.98 24.51 11.74
C PRO A 79 12.00 23.37 11.45
N GLU A 80 11.09 23.58 10.50
CA GLU A 80 10.15 22.55 10.04
C GLU A 80 10.89 21.35 9.42
N ALA A 81 11.96 21.57 8.64
CA ALA A 81 12.75 20.49 8.07
C ALA A 81 13.54 19.73 9.15
N ILE A 82 14.05 20.42 10.17
CA ILE A 82 14.75 19.79 11.29
C ILE A 82 13.79 18.87 12.06
N GLU A 83 12.60 19.37 12.39
CA GLU A 83 11.59 18.61 13.12
C GLU A 83 11.13 17.38 12.33
N LYS A 84 10.80 17.55 11.04
CA LYS A 84 10.38 16.44 10.17
C LYS A 84 11.48 15.41 9.96
N HIS A 85 12.74 15.84 9.85
CA HIS A 85 13.87 14.93 9.76
C HIS A 85 14.02 14.08 11.02
N ALA A 86 13.90 14.68 12.21
CA ALA A 86 13.95 13.96 13.47
C ALA A 86 12.82 12.93 13.60
N GLN A 87 11.58 13.29 13.21
CA GLN A 87 10.45 12.37 13.17
C GLN A 87 10.69 11.18 12.23
N ILE A 88 11.26 11.42 11.04
CA ILE A 88 11.58 10.36 10.07
C ILE A 88 12.66 9.43 10.65
N GLU A 89 13.71 9.96 11.27
CA GLU A 89 14.75 9.14 11.91
C GLU A 89 14.20 8.30 13.06
N GLU A 90 13.31 8.86 13.87
CA GLU A 90 12.67 8.15 14.98
C GLU A 90 11.84 6.98 14.47
N ILE A 91 10.98 7.20 13.47
CA ILE A 91 10.16 6.12 12.88
C ILE A 91 11.04 5.05 12.23
N LEU A 92 12.13 5.41 11.54
CA LEU A 92 13.06 4.44 10.97
C LEU A 92 13.79 3.60 12.03
N LYS A 93 14.01 4.16 13.24
CA LYS A 93 14.60 3.42 14.37
C LYS A 93 13.60 2.45 14.99
N VAL A 94 12.33 2.86 15.15
CA VAL A 94 11.28 2.04 15.77
C VAL A 94 10.75 0.98 14.79
N GLU A 95 10.54 1.35 13.54
CA GLU A 95 9.91 0.51 12.49
C GLU A 95 10.74 0.55 11.18
N PRO A 96 11.93 -0.07 11.15
CA PRO A 96 12.81 -0.03 9.98
C PRO A 96 12.22 -0.71 8.73
N SER A 97 11.24 -1.61 8.90
CA SER A 97 10.54 -2.30 7.81
C SER A 97 9.32 -1.53 7.29
N LEU A 98 8.97 -0.38 7.89
CA LEU A 98 7.80 0.38 7.46
C LEU A 98 8.04 0.94 6.05
N PRO A 99 7.07 0.81 5.12
CA PRO A 99 7.25 1.36 3.80
C PRO A 99 7.40 2.88 3.88
N SER A 100 8.37 3.39 3.13
CA SER A 100 8.72 4.81 3.10
C SER A 100 7.53 5.76 2.85
N THR A 101 6.49 5.33 2.13
CA THR A 101 5.25 6.10 1.93
C THR A 101 4.45 6.29 3.21
N GLU A 102 4.37 5.27 4.07
CA GLU A 102 3.67 5.34 5.35
C GLU A 102 4.45 6.18 6.37
N ILE A 103 5.79 6.09 6.36
CA ILE A 103 6.64 6.97 7.19
C ILE A 103 6.37 8.44 6.85
N VAL A 104 6.29 8.78 5.55
CA VAL A 104 5.98 10.14 5.12
C VAL A 104 4.56 10.56 5.52
N GLU A 105 3.59 9.67 5.44
CA GLU A 105 2.21 9.96 5.83
C GLU A 105 2.07 10.19 7.34
N LYS A 106 2.78 9.41 8.18
CA LYS A 106 2.84 9.63 9.64
C LYS A 106 3.44 11.00 9.97
N CYS A 107 4.54 11.40 9.33
CA CYS A 107 5.20 12.68 9.63
C CYS A 107 4.48 13.89 9.00
N CYS A 108 4.01 13.78 7.76
CA CYS A 108 3.59 14.92 6.93
C CYS A 108 2.08 14.92 6.62
N GLY A 109 1.34 13.93 7.12
CA GLY A 109 -0.07 13.71 6.82
C GLY A 109 -0.31 13.10 5.43
N PRO A 110 -1.59 12.82 5.09
CA PRO A 110 -1.97 12.24 3.80
C PRO A 110 -1.46 13.07 2.62
N GLN A 111 -0.60 12.46 1.79
CA GLN A 111 0.01 13.14 0.64
C GLN A 111 -0.89 13.01 -0.60
N THR A 112 -1.76 14.01 -0.80
CA THR A 112 -2.70 14.07 -1.95
C THR A 112 -2.17 14.88 -3.14
N ARG A 113 -1.05 15.60 -2.97
CA ARG A 113 -0.46 16.46 -3.99
C ARG A 113 0.40 15.68 -4.99
N SER A 114 0.64 16.31 -6.15
CA SER A 114 1.45 15.79 -7.26
C SER A 114 2.91 15.49 -6.90
N HIS A 115 3.35 15.81 -5.69
CA HIS A 115 4.71 15.68 -5.19
C HIS A 115 4.68 15.11 -3.76
N VAL A 116 5.58 14.15 -3.46
CA VAL A 116 5.73 13.57 -2.12
C VAL A 116 6.79 14.34 -1.35
N PHE A 117 6.41 14.94 -0.22
CA PHE A 117 7.19 15.93 0.53
C PHE A 117 8.64 15.52 0.86
N ALA A 118 8.90 14.22 1.08
CA ALA A 118 10.19 13.71 1.52
C ALA A 118 11.15 13.24 0.42
N PHE A 119 10.70 13.11 -0.83
CA PHE A 119 11.49 12.49 -1.91
C PHE A 119 12.17 13.50 -2.86
N GLY A 120 12.09 14.80 -2.56
CA GLY A 120 12.60 15.87 -3.41
C GLY A 120 11.79 16.03 -4.71
N GLY A 121 12.03 17.13 -5.44
CA GLY A 121 11.23 17.49 -6.62
C GLY A 121 11.22 16.41 -7.70
N GLY A 122 10.03 16.00 -8.14
CA GLY A 122 9.82 15.08 -9.27
C GLY A 122 9.26 13.69 -8.93
N VAL A 123 9.26 13.27 -7.66
CA VAL A 123 8.64 12.00 -7.23
C VAL A 123 7.16 12.22 -6.91
N LYS A 124 6.28 11.53 -7.64
CA LYS A 124 4.82 11.64 -7.43
C LYS A 124 4.32 10.47 -6.59
N ALA A 125 3.28 10.70 -5.79
CA ALA A 125 2.67 9.65 -4.97
C ALA A 125 2.19 8.44 -5.80
N LYS A 126 1.79 8.68 -7.06
CA LYS A 126 1.40 7.62 -8.00
C LYS A 126 2.55 6.74 -8.49
N ASP A 127 3.80 7.21 -8.41
CA ASP A 127 4.98 6.46 -8.84
C ASP A 127 5.50 5.56 -7.69
N MET A 128 5.04 5.81 -6.46
CA MET A 128 5.40 5.05 -5.26
C MET A 128 4.33 4.04 -4.83
N ARG A 129 3.08 4.26 -5.22
CA ARG A 129 2.05 3.21 -5.19
C ARG A 129 2.39 2.24 -6.32
N GLY A 130 3.07 1.15 -5.97
CA GLY A 130 3.42 0.06 -6.87
C GLY A 130 2.24 -0.31 -7.78
N GLY A 131 2.57 -0.60 -9.04
CA GLY A 131 1.67 -0.73 -10.18
C GLY A 131 0.22 -1.02 -9.78
N THR A 132 -0.62 0.01 -9.84
CA THR A 132 -2.06 -0.18 -9.78
C THR A 132 -2.40 -1.19 -10.86
N SER A 133 -2.94 -2.33 -10.45
CA SER A 133 -3.65 -3.26 -11.32
C SER A 133 -4.38 -2.46 -12.40
N SER A 134 -4.16 -2.82 -13.68
CA SER A 134 -4.67 -2.01 -14.77
C SER A 134 -6.18 -1.85 -14.61
N LYS A 135 -6.76 -0.74 -15.07
CA LYS A 135 -8.21 -0.53 -15.00
C LYS A 135 -9.01 -1.75 -15.50
N ASN A 136 -8.48 -2.46 -16.49
CA ASN A 136 -9.09 -3.67 -17.03
C ASN A 136 -9.00 -4.86 -16.09
N GLU A 137 -7.88 -5.02 -15.39
CA GLU A 137 -7.69 -6.10 -14.42
C GLU A 137 -8.58 -5.91 -13.18
N LEU A 138 -8.74 -4.67 -12.71
CA LEU A 138 -9.71 -4.33 -11.65
C LEU A 138 -11.16 -4.61 -12.09
N LEU A 139 -11.52 -4.27 -13.34
CA LEU A 139 -12.85 -4.57 -13.87
C LEU A 139 -13.09 -6.08 -14.02
N SER A 140 -12.07 -6.83 -14.41
CA SER A 140 -12.14 -8.29 -14.49
C SER A 140 -12.32 -8.92 -13.10
N GLN A 141 -11.56 -8.47 -12.10
CA GLN A 141 -11.71 -8.92 -10.72
C GLN A 141 -13.12 -8.60 -10.20
N LEU A 142 -13.60 -7.37 -10.37
CA LEU A 142 -14.92 -6.95 -9.92
C LEU A 142 -16.05 -7.81 -10.52
N ARG A 143 -15.96 -8.12 -11.82
CA ARG A 143 -16.93 -9.01 -12.48
C ARG A 143 -16.86 -10.44 -11.93
N SER A 144 -15.65 -10.98 -11.72
CA SER A 144 -15.48 -12.31 -11.11
C SER A 144 -16.13 -12.36 -9.73
N THR A 145 -15.84 -11.39 -8.87
CA THR A 145 -16.40 -11.35 -7.51
C THR A 145 -17.92 -11.16 -7.54
N GLN A 146 -18.47 -10.42 -8.50
CA GLN A 146 -19.91 -10.26 -8.67
C GLN A 146 -20.58 -11.59 -9.07
N GLU A 147 -19.99 -12.35 -10.00
CA GLU A 147 -20.50 -13.66 -10.44
C GLU A 147 -20.43 -14.69 -9.30
N GLU A 148 -19.34 -14.71 -8.55
CA GLU A 148 -19.16 -15.57 -7.37
C GLU A 148 -20.22 -15.29 -6.30
N ASN A 149 -20.47 -14.01 -5.99
CA ASN A 149 -21.51 -13.62 -5.03
C ASN A 149 -22.91 -14.05 -5.48
N LYS A 150 -23.21 -13.97 -6.78
CA LYS A 150 -24.47 -14.45 -7.33
C LYS A 150 -24.62 -15.96 -7.15
N SER A 151 -23.58 -16.73 -7.46
CA SER A 151 -23.56 -18.19 -7.25
C SER A 151 -23.72 -18.58 -5.78
N LEU A 152 -23.04 -17.86 -4.86
CA LEU A 152 -23.17 -18.07 -3.43
C LEU A 152 -24.59 -17.80 -2.94
N ASN A 153 -25.24 -16.75 -3.45
CA ASN A 153 -26.62 -16.41 -3.09
C ASN A 153 -27.61 -17.50 -3.55
N GLU A 154 -27.43 -18.04 -4.76
CA GLU A 154 -28.24 -19.16 -5.26
C GLU A 154 -28.06 -20.43 -4.39
N LYS A 155 -26.82 -20.75 -4.01
CA LYS A 155 -26.52 -21.86 -3.09
C LYS A 155 -27.16 -21.66 -1.72
N ASN A 156 -27.10 -20.45 -1.16
CA ASN A 156 -27.74 -20.13 0.11
C ASN A 156 -29.26 -20.32 0.06
N LYS A 157 -29.90 -19.89 -1.03
CA LYS A 157 -31.33 -20.13 -1.24
C LYS A 157 -31.64 -21.63 -1.27
N SER A 158 -30.88 -22.41 -2.04
CA SER A 158 -31.05 -23.86 -2.12
C SER A 158 -30.84 -24.56 -0.77
N LEU A 159 -29.85 -24.12 0.02
CA LEU A 159 -29.63 -24.64 1.37
C LEU A 159 -30.79 -24.32 2.31
N ASN A 160 -31.34 -23.11 2.25
CA ASN A 160 -32.51 -22.73 3.04
C ASN A 160 -33.74 -23.58 2.69
N ASP A 161 -33.98 -23.84 1.40
CA ASP A 161 -35.09 -24.71 0.97
C ASP A 161 -34.92 -26.15 1.51
N ARG A 162 -33.69 -26.67 1.51
CA ARG A 162 -33.37 -27.99 2.08
C ARG A 162 -33.54 -28.02 3.60
N LEU A 163 -33.15 -26.95 4.30
CA LEU A 163 -33.32 -26.84 5.75
C LEU A 163 -34.81 -26.80 6.12
N SER A 164 -35.62 -26.03 5.39
CA SER A 164 -37.07 -25.99 5.56
C SER A 164 -37.69 -27.39 5.40
N THR A 165 -37.27 -28.12 4.36
CA THR A 165 -37.73 -29.50 4.12
C THR A 165 -37.34 -30.45 5.26
N LEU A 166 -36.15 -30.29 5.84
CA LEU A 166 -35.70 -31.11 6.97
C LEU A 166 -36.46 -30.76 8.26
N GLU A 167 -36.75 -29.48 8.48
CA GLU A 167 -37.52 -29.01 9.62
C GLU A 167 -38.94 -29.59 9.62
N ASP A 168 -39.60 -29.61 8.46
CA ASP A 168 -40.91 -30.25 8.28
C ASP A 168 -40.87 -31.75 8.59
N LYS A 169 -39.84 -32.46 8.09
CA LYS A 169 -39.65 -33.90 8.39
C LYS A 169 -39.39 -34.15 9.88
N MET A 170 -38.60 -33.32 10.53
CA MET A 170 -38.38 -33.41 11.98
C MET A 170 -39.67 -33.19 12.76
N LYS A 171 -40.52 -32.27 12.32
CA LYS A 171 -41.83 -32.03 12.92
C LYS A 171 -42.76 -33.24 12.78
N GLU A 172 -42.74 -33.92 11.64
CA GLU A 172 -43.49 -35.19 11.47
C GLU A 172 -42.96 -36.30 12.37
N ILE A 173 -41.64 -36.48 12.45
CA ILE A 173 -41.02 -37.49 13.33
C ILE A 173 -41.40 -37.23 14.78
N ARG A 174 -41.38 -35.97 15.23
CA ARG A 174 -41.81 -35.59 16.58
C ARG A 174 -43.26 -35.98 16.86
N LYS A 175 -44.18 -35.69 15.93
CA LYS A 175 -45.60 -36.09 16.06
C LYS A 175 -45.75 -37.61 16.15
N MET A 176 -45.01 -38.37 15.34
CA MET A 176 -45.03 -39.84 15.40
C MET A 176 -44.51 -40.37 16.74
N GLN A 177 -43.44 -39.76 17.28
CA GLN A 177 -42.93 -40.10 18.61
C GLN A 177 -43.95 -39.82 19.71
N GLU A 178 -44.61 -38.66 19.68
CA GLU A 178 -45.68 -38.31 20.64
C GLU A 178 -46.84 -39.33 20.58
N PHE A 179 -47.27 -39.72 19.37
CA PHE A 179 -48.29 -40.74 19.19
C PHE A 179 -47.88 -42.11 19.78
N PHE A 180 -46.63 -42.53 19.53
CA PHE A 180 -46.12 -43.80 20.03
C PHE A 180 -46.03 -43.84 21.57
N VAL A 181 -45.60 -42.74 22.19
CA VAL A 181 -45.57 -42.59 23.65
C VAL A 181 -46.99 -42.64 24.23
N ALA A 182 -47.95 -41.93 23.63
CA ALA A 182 -49.34 -41.96 24.07
C ALA A 182 -49.96 -43.36 23.98
N HIS A 183 -49.68 -44.09 22.90
CA HIS A 183 -50.16 -45.46 22.71
C HIS A 183 -49.55 -46.46 23.70
N GLN A 184 -48.26 -46.34 24.04
CA GLN A 184 -47.65 -47.17 25.09
C GLN A 184 -48.29 -46.95 26.46
N SER A 185 -48.54 -45.68 26.83
CA SER A 185 -49.24 -45.35 28.09
C SER A 185 -50.63 -45.97 28.16
N HIS A 186 -51.40 -45.89 27.06
CA HIS A 186 -52.75 -46.46 26.98
C HIS A 186 -52.78 -47.98 27.13
N ASN A 187 -51.79 -48.69 26.56
CA ASN A 187 -51.68 -50.15 26.67
C ASN A 187 -51.22 -50.62 28.05
N LEU A 188 -50.40 -49.82 28.76
CA LEU A 188 -50.03 -50.11 30.16
C LEU A 188 -51.22 -49.96 31.10
N HIS A 189 -52.08 -48.95 30.88
CA HIS A 189 -53.27 -48.71 31.71
C HIS A 189 -54.37 -49.78 31.55
N MET A 190 -54.44 -50.45 30.39
CA MET A 190 -55.39 -51.55 30.14
C MET A 190 -54.93 -52.91 30.71
N LYS A 191 -53.67 -53.03 31.11
CA LYS A 191 -53.11 -54.28 31.68
C LYS A 191 -53.04 -54.29 33.21
N SER A 192 -53.53 -53.25 33.90
CA SER A 192 -53.70 -53.33 35.36
C SER A 192 -54.78 -54.36 35.68
N PRO A 193 -54.46 -55.46 36.40
CA PRO A 193 -55.50 -56.37 36.87
C PRO A 193 -56.33 -55.62 37.91
N VAL A 194 -57.64 -55.55 37.67
CA VAL A 194 -58.63 -55.35 38.71
C VAL A 194 -58.34 -56.42 39.77
N SER A 195 -57.73 -56.01 40.88
CA SER A 195 -57.65 -56.83 42.08
C SER A 195 -58.99 -56.68 42.77
N THR A 196 -59.84 -57.69 42.59
CA THR A 196 -61.02 -57.90 43.41
C THR A 196 -60.61 -58.79 44.57
N GLU A 197 -60.42 -58.22 45.75
CA GLU A 197 -60.76 -58.79 47.06
C GLU A 197 -60.62 -57.74 48.16
#